data_AF-A0A4P9Z3K4-F1
#
_entry.id   AF-A0A4P9Z3K4-F1
#
_cell.length_a   1.000
_cell.length_b   1.000
_cell.length_c   1.000
_cell.angle_alpha   90.00
_cell.angle_beta   90.00
_cell.angle_gamma   90.00
#
_symmetry.space_group_name_H-M   'P 1'
#
loop_
_entity.id
_entity.type
_entity.pdbx_description
1 polymer ?
#
loop_
_entity_poly.entity_id
_entity_poly.type
_entity_poly.pdbx_seq_one_letter_code
_entity_poly.pdbx_strand_id
1 'polypeptide(L)'
;FVDRTGDVQTAGLIVSQVPLRKFKDPRVDEWVSSYRSLLDRWQCYHVRARFDIDRGRRQRIQGDTSGIPAPQVYVRCGFCNQSVTHSLLMSDKDGRRVAASPGITYCCPNCRNMLPRCSLCLMRLGTPVDEMRQAAALHRSAGHPAGFDLWFTWCQSCRHGGHAAHLLEWFEDHERCPVSDCRCRCLS
;
A
#
# COMPACT_ATOMS: atom_id res chain seq x y z
N PHE A 1 -8.00 -18.31 -31.84
CA PHE A 1 -9.10 -18.44 -30.86
C PHE A 1 -9.86 -17.14 -30.78
N VAL A 2 -9.25 -16.06 -30.27
CA VAL A 2 -9.88 -14.73 -30.16
C VAL A 2 -10.47 -14.25 -31.50
N ASP A 3 -9.74 -14.38 -32.61
CA ASP A 3 -10.24 -13.98 -33.94
C ASP A 3 -11.49 -14.76 -34.41
N ARG A 4 -11.75 -15.93 -33.81
CA ARG A 4 -12.90 -16.79 -34.12
C ARG A 4 -14.06 -16.65 -33.13
N THR A 5 -13.76 -16.37 -31.86
CA THR A 5 -14.75 -16.39 -30.78
C THR A 5 -15.05 -15.02 -30.18
N GLY A 6 -14.16 -14.04 -30.36
CA GLY A 6 -14.21 -12.75 -29.66
C GLY A 6 -13.97 -12.85 -28.14
N ASP A 7 -13.66 -14.04 -27.62
CA ASP A 7 -13.55 -14.29 -26.18
C ASP A 7 -12.20 -13.81 -25.62
N VAL A 8 -12.13 -12.49 -25.42
CA VAL A 8 -10.98 -11.81 -24.81
C VAL A 8 -10.87 -12.07 -23.30
N GLN A 9 -11.95 -12.46 -22.64
CA GLN A 9 -11.95 -12.80 -21.21
C GLN A 9 -11.14 -14.07 -20.97
N THR A 10 -11.49 -15.16 -21.64
CA THR A 10 -10.77 -16.44 -21.49
C THR A 10 -9.31 -16.29 -21.89
N ALA A 11 -9.05 -15.62 -23.02
CA ALA A 11 -7.68 -15.33 -23.45
C ALA A 11 -6.90 -14.53 -22.39
N GLY A 12 -7.47 -13.42 -21.90
CA GLY A 12 -6.87 -12.56 -20.87
C GLY A 12 -6.62 -13.28 -19.55
N LEU A 13 -7.52 -14.15 -19.11
CA LEU A 13 -7.36 -14.96 -17.90
C LEU A 13 -6.24 -16.00 -18.04
N ILE A 14 -6.21 -16.73 -19.16
CA ILE A 14 -5.19 -17.77 -19.42
C ILE A 14 -3.80 -17.15 -19.47
N VAL A 15 -3.60 -16.08 -20.25
CA VAL A 15 -2.28 -15.44 -20.37
C VAL A 15 -1.83 -14.77 -19.07
N SER A 16 -2.74 -14.54 -18.12
CA SER A 16 -2.41 -14.04 -16.78
C SER A 16 -1.94 -15.10 -15.81
N GLN A 17 -2.02 -16.39 -16.15
CA GLN A 17 -1.48 -17.48 -15.33
C GLN A 17 -0.01 -17.77 -15.61
N VAL A 18 0.49 -17.34 -16.77
CA VAL A 18 1.78 -17.79 -17.31
C VAL A 18 2.83 -16.67 -17.24
N PRO A 19 4.12 -16.97 -17.00
CA PRO A 19 5.15 -15.95 -16.98
C PRO A 19 5.28 -15.19 -18.29
N LEU A 20 5.14 -13.86 -18.23
CA LEU A 20 5.25 -12.98 -19.40
C LEU A 20 6.62 -13.05 -20.07
N ARG A 21 7.68 -13.37 -19.33
CA ARG A 21 9.01 -13.60 -19.92
C ARG A 21 9.05 -14.74 -20.94
N LYS A 22 8.08 -15.67 -20.90
CA LYS A 22 8.00 -16.77 -21.87
C LYS A 22 7.28 -16.38 -23.17
N PHE A 23 6.50 -15.31 -23.17
CA PHE A 23 5.67 -14.91 -24.32
C PHE A 23 6.03 -13.49 -24.75
N LYS A 24 6.75 -13.38 -25.87
CA LYS A 24 7.08 -12.11 -26.52
C LYS A 24 6.05 -11.69 -27.59
N ASP A 25 4.94 -12.43 -27.69
CA ASP A 25 3.93 -12.18 -28.70
C ASP A 25 3.11 -10.94 -28.30
N PRO A 26 3.07 -9.87 -29.14
CA PRO A 26 2.37 -8.63 -28.81
C PRO A 26 0.87 -8.81 -28.59
N ARG A 27 0.27 -9.88 -29.14
CA ARG A 27 -1.16 -10.19 -28.96
C ARG A 27 -1.52 -10.47 -27.51
N VAL A 28 -0.56 -10.90 -26.69
CA VAL A 28 -0.78 -11.16 -25.26
C VAL A 28 -1.17 -9.87 -24.54
N ASP A 29 -0.46 -8.77 -24.82
CA ASP A 29 -0.78 -7.46 -24.22
C ASP A 29 -2.08 -6.89 -24.79
N GLU A 30 -2.34 -7.12 -26.08
CA GLU A 30 -3.58 -6.72 -26.73
C GLU A 30 -4.82 -7.42 -26.14
N TRP A 31 -4.78 -8.74 -25.91
CA TRP A 31 -5.90 -9.47 -25.30
C TRP A 31 -6.19 -8.99 -23.88
N VAL A 32 -5.14 -8.71 -23.10
CA VAL A 32 -5.28 -8.19 -21.74
C VAL A 32 -5.85 -6.77 -21.76
N SER A 33 -5.36 -5.91 -22.67
CA SER A 33 -5.88 -4.55 -22.86
C SER A 33 -7.34 -4.54 -23.29
N SER A 34 -7.70 -5.44 -24.22
CA SER A 34 -9.07 -5.61 -24.71
C SER A 34 -10.01 -6.08 -23.62
N TYR A 35 -9.59 -7.04 -22.79
CA TYR A 35 -10.39 -7.49 -21.65
C TYR A 35 -10.58 -6.38 -20.60
N ARG A 36 -9.54 -5.61 -20.27
CA ARG A 36 -9.67 -4.44 -19.38
C ARG A 36 -10.64 -3.40 -19.93
N SER A 37 -10.52 -3.09 -21.21
CA SER A 37 -11.41 -2.15 -21.89
C SER A 37 -12.87 -2.61 -21.89
N LEU A 38 -13.11 -3.92 -22.03
CA LEU A 38 -14.44 -4.52 -21.91
C LEU A 38 -14.99 -4.34 -20.49
N LEU A 39 -14.21 -4.68 -19.46
CA LEU A 39 -14.61 -4.52 -18.06
C LEU A 39 -14.89 -3.06 -17.71
N ASP A 40 -14.11 -2.11 -18.23
CA ASP A 40 -14.34 -0.68 -18.01
C ASP A 40 -15.63 -0.18 -18.64
N ARG A 41 -15.92 -0.61 -19.87
CA ARG A 41 -17.16 -0.26 -20.58
C ARG A 41 -18.38 -0.81 -19.85
N TRP A 42 -18.26 -1.97 -19.23
CA TRP A 42 -19.31 -2.57 -18.42
C TRP A 42 -19.34 -2.06 -16.98
N GLN A 43 -18.46 -1.11 -16.63
CA GLN A 43 -18.32 -0.57 -15.27
C GLN A 43 -18.00 -1.64 -14.21
N CYS A 44 -17.42 -2.76 -14.62
CA CYS A 44 -17.00 -3.87 -13.77
C CYS A 44 -15.65 -3.58 -13.08
N TYR A 45 -15.53 -2.42 -12.45
CA TYR A 45 -14.26 -1.91 -11.91
C TYR A 45 -13.67 -2.82 -10.83
N HIS A 46 -14.51 -3.40 -9.97
CA HIS A 46 -14.06 -4.34 -8.94
C HIS A 46 -13.46 -5.62 -9.54
N VAL A 47 -14.08 -6.13 -10.61
CA VAL A 47 -13.59 -7.32 -11.31
C VAL A 47 -12.26 -7.01 -12.00
N ARG A 48 -12.15 -5.84 -12.64
CA ARG A 48 -10.89 -5.37 -13.25
C ARG A 48 -9.79 -5.23 -12.20
N ALA A 49 -10.07 -4.58 -11.07
CA ALA A 49 -9.10 -4.41 -9.99
C ALA A 49 -8.60 -5.75 -9.47
N ARG A 50 -9.51 -6.72 -9.24
CA ARG A 50 -9.14 -8.08 -8.81
C ARG A 50 -8.27 -8.79 -9.84
N PHE A 51 -8.64 -8.71 -11.13
CA PHE A 51 -7.85 -9.28 -12.22
C PHE A 51 -6.43 -8.70 -12.26
N ASP A 52 -6.28 -7.38 -12.14
CA ASP A 52 -4.99 -6.70 -12.15
C ASP A 52 -4.13 -7.05 -10.92
N ILE A 53 -4.74 -7.16 -9.73
CA ILE A 53 -4.07 -7.60 -8.50
C ILE A 53 -3.55 -9.04 -8.64
N ASP A 54 -4.38 -9.96 -9.11
CA ASP A 54 -4.02 -11.37 -9.25
C ASP A 54 -2.93 -11.56 -10.32
N ARG A 55 -3.06 -10.88 -11.46
CA ARG A 55 -2.03 -10.89 -12.51
C ARG A 55 -0.70 -10.33 -12.01
N GLY A 56 -0.74 -9.18 -11.32
CA GLY A 56 0.46 -8.56 -10.74
C GLY A 56 1.11 -9.42 -9.65
N ARG A 57 0.33 -10.11 -8.82
CA ARG A 57 0.84 -11.05 -7.80
C ARG A 57 1.61 -12.20 -8.45
N ARG A 58 1.10 -12.79 -9.53
CA ARG A 58 1.78 -13.90 -10.23
C ARG A 58 3.06 -13.45 -10.93
N GLN A 59 3.06 -12.27 -11.55
CA GLN A 59 4.27 -11.68 -12.14
C GLN A 59 5.38 -11.52 -11.09
N ARG A 60 5.05 -11.07 -9.87
CA ARG A 60 6.00 -10.97 -8.75
C ARG A 60 6.60 -12.30 -8.36
N ILE A 61 5.79 -13.35 -8.21
CA ILE A 61 6.26 -14.71 -7.85
C ILE A 61 7.25 -15.22 -8.91
N GLN A 62 7.05 -14.83 -10.17
CA GLN A 62 7.88 -15.26 -11.30
C GLN A 62 9.08 -14.33 -11.56
N GLY A 63 9.33 -13.35 -10.68
CA GLY A 63 10.47 -12.44 -10.72
C GLY A 63 10.41 -11.39 -11.82
N ASP A 64 9.24 -11.14 -12.41
CA ASP A 64 9.03 -10.07 -13.39
C ASP A 64 8.47 -8.83 -12.70
N THR A 65 9.25 -7.75 -12.72
CA THR A 65 8.90 -6.46 -12.11
C THR A 65 8.61 -5.37 -13.14
N SER A 66 8.71 -5.70 -14.44
CA SER A 66 8.64 -4.74 -15.55
C SER A 66 7.27 -4.09 -15.74
N GLY A 67 6.19 -4.72 -15.24
CA GLY A 67 4.82 -4.19 -15.28
C GLY A 67 4.32 -3.56 -13.98
N ILE A 68 5.16 -3.43 -12.95
CA ILE A 68 4.74 -2.88 -11.66
C ILE A 68 5.00 -1.38 -11.65
N PRO A 69 3.96 -0.52 -11.60
CA PRO A 69 4.19 0.90 -11.40
C PRO A 69 4.93 1.11 -10.08
N ALA A 70 5.98 1.93 -10.13
CA ALA A 70 6.69 2.33 -8.91
C ALA A 70 5.70 2.94 -7.91
N PRO A 71 5.90 2.77 -6.59
CA PRO A 71 5.07 3.43 -5.60
C PRO A 71 5.00 4.93 -5.90
N GLN A 72 3.79 5.44 -6.13
CA GLN A 72 3.58 6.84 -6.52
C GLN A 72 3.62 7.79 -5.32
N VAL A 73 3.57 7.25 -4.10
CA VAL A 73 3.60 7.99 -2.85
C VAL A 73 4.65 7.38 -1.94
N TYR A 74 5.42 8.25 -1.29
CA TYR A 74 6.45 7.85 -0.34
C TYR A 74 6.44 8.79 0.87
N VAL A 75 6.76 8.23 2.03
CA VAL A 75 6.93 8.99 3.27
C VAL A 75 8.33 9.60 3.27
N ARG A 76 8.43 10.88 3.66
CA ARG A 76 9.69 11.62 3.80
C ARG A 76 9.97 11.96 5.27
N CYS A 77 11.25 12.06 5.60
CA CYS A 77 11.69 12.55 6.90
C CYS A 77 11.41 14.05 7.04
N GLY A 78 10.74 14.48 8.10
CA GLY A 78 10.48 15.91 8.35
C GLY A 78 11.72 16.76 8.60
N PHE A 79 12.90 16.14 8.82
CA PHE A 79 14.16 16.85 9.04
C PHE A 79 15.02 16.94 7.77
N CYS A 80 15.44 15.79 7.20
CA CYS A 80 16.34 15.78 6.03
C CYS A 80 15.60 15.68 4.69
N ASN A 81 14.27 15.56 4.71
CA ASN A 81 13.39 15.46 3.54
C ASN A 81 13.64 14.24 2.62
N GLN A 82 14.53 13.31 3.01
CA GLN A 82 14.77 12.06 2.29
C GLN A 82 13.70 11.02 2.59
N SER A 83 13.50 10.08 1.66
CA SER A 83 12.53 9.00 1.80
C SER A 83 12.86 8.11 3.00
N VAL A 84 11.87 7.88 3.86
CA VAL A 84 11.94 6.87 4.93
C VAL A 84 11.38 5.51 4.47
N THR A 85 10.82 5.46 3.26
CA THR A 85 10.17 4.26 2.68
C THR A 85 11.21 3.21 2.26
N HIS A 86 12.45 3.63 2.01
CA HIS A 86 13.57 2.77 1.62
C HIS A 86 13.96 1.72 2.69
N SER A 87 13.37 1.79 3.89
CA SER A 87 13.55 0.80 4.97
C SER A 87 12.64 -0.43 4.86
N LEU A 88 11.60 -0.43 4.02
CA LEU A 88 10.71 -1.60 3.85
C LEU A 88 11.17 -2.59 2.76
N LEU A 89 12.13 -2.17 1.94
CA LEU A 89 12.75 -2.98 0.89
C LEU A 89 14.25 -2.70 0.90
N MET A 90 15.01 -3.49 1.65
CA MET A 90 16.47 -3.51 1.54
C MET A 90 16.84 -4.25 0.24
N SER A 91 17.71 -3.68 -0.58
CA SER A 91 18.40 -4.46 -1.62
C SER A 91 19.54 -5.22 -0.97
N ASP A 92 19.55 -6.54 -1.15
CA ASP A 92 20.71 -7.36 -0.83
C ASP A 92 21.88 -7.05 -1.80
N LYS A 93 23.10 -7.44 -1.43
CA LYS A 93 24.32 -7.25 -2.25
C LYS A 93 24.21 -7.85 -3.67
N ASP A 94 23.28 -8.78 -3.89
CA ASP A 94 22.97 -9.40 -5.19
C ASP A 94 21.81 -8.70 -5.96
N GLY A 95 21.34 -7.53 -5.53
CA GLY A 95 20.30 -6.76 -6.24
C GLY A 95 18.90 -7.38 -6.18
N ARG A 96 18.70 -8.46 -5.41
CA ARG A 96 17.38 -9.01 -5.09
C ARG A 96 16.68 -8.12 -4.07
N ARG A 97 15.48 -7.65 -4.42
CA ARG A 97 14.56 -6.97 -3.49
C ARG A 97 13.97 -8.02 -2.54
N VAL A 98 14.57 -8.17 -1.37
CA VAL A 98 14.01 -8.99 -0.29
C VAL A 98 13.15 -8.06 0.57
N ALA A 99 11.94 -8.48 0.92
CA ALA A 99 11.18 -7.80 1.96
C ALA A 99 12.05 -7.87 3.22
N ALA A 100 12.57 -6.72 3.66
CA ALA A 100 13.31 -6.68 4.90
C ALA A 100 12.39 -7.24 5.99
N SER A 101 12.91 -8.15 6.82
CA SER A 101 12.29 -8.47 8.11
C SER A 101 11.84 -7.14 8.74
N PRO A 102 10.66 -7.05 9.38
CA PRO A 102 10.10 -5.79 9.87
C PRO A 102 10.95 -5.25 11.02
N GLY A 103 12.14 -4.75 10.70
CA GLY A 103 13.02 -4.02 11.58
C GLY A 103 12.39 -2.66 11.75
N ILE A 104 11.61 -2.54 12.81
CA ILE A 104 10.99 -1.30 13.29
C ILE A 104 12.08 -0.22 13.37
N THR A 105 12.20 0.59 12.32
CA THR A 105 13.21 1.64 12.29
C THR A 105 12.58 2.88 12.91
N TYR A 106 12.91 3.18 14.16
CA TYR A 106 12.42 4.34 14.94
C TYR A 106 13.15 5.65 14.61
N CYS A 107 14.05 5.62 13.62
CA CYS A 107 14.85 6.73 13.14
C CYS A 107 14.86 6.78 11.59
N CYS A 108 15.14 7.94 11.02
CA CYS A 108 15.32 8.10 9.59
C CYS A 108 16.57 7.31 9.13
N PRO A 109 16.48 6.49 8.06
CA PRO A 109 17.63 5.73 7.57
C PRO A 109 18.75 6.64 7.02
N ASN A 110 18.42 7.87 6.60
CA ASN A 110 19.39 8.78 5.99
C ASN A 110 20.10 9.70 6.99
N CYS A 111 19.36 10.30 7.94
CA CYS A 111 19.94 11.26 8.89
C CYS A 111 19.89 10.80 10.36
N ARG A 112 19.34 9.61 10.63
CA ARG A 112 19.18 9.00 11.97
C ARG A 112 18.31 9.80 12.95
N ASN A 113 17.67 10.88 12.52
CA ASN A 113 16.71 11.59 13.36
C ASN A 113 15.49 10.73 13.68
N MET A 114 14.96 10.95 14.87
CA MET A 114 13.81 10.23 15.41
C MET A 114 12.59 10.42 14.51
N LEU A 115 11.90 9.33 14.17
CA LEU A 115 10.66 9.44 13.39
C LEU A 115 9.51 10.03 14.24
N PRO A 116 8.48 10.62 13.59
CA PRO A 116 7.33 11.20 14.29
C PRO A 116 6.68 10.23 15.28
N ARG A 117 6.19 10.78 16.39
CA ARG A 117 5.45 10.05 17.42
C ARG A 117 3.96 10.22 17.22
N CYS A 118 3.19 9.21 17.60
CA CYS A 118 1.76 9.35 17.76
C CYS A 118 1.47 10.35 18.88
N SER A 119 0.58 11.30 18.62
CA SER A 119 0.15 12.32 19.59
C SER A 119 -0.53 11.76 20.83
N LEU A 120 -0.95 10.49 20.83
CA LEU A 120 -1.67 9.85 21.92
C LEU A 120 -0.81 8.85 22.68
N CYS A 121 -0.29 7.82 22.02
CA CYS A 121 0.54 6.80 22.69
C CYS A 121 2.03 7.15 22.75
N LEU A 122 2.46 8.23 22.08
CA LEU A 122 3.85 8.71 22.03
C LEU A 122 4.86 7.70 21.41
N MET A 123 4.36 6.56 20.92
CA MET A 123 5.16 5.58 20.17
C MET A 123 5.42 6.08 18.74
N ARG A 124 6.53 5.65 18.16
CA ARG A 124 7.04 6.20 16.90
C ARG A 124 6.45 5.51 15.69
N LEU A 125 6.47 6.20 14.55
CA LEU A 125 6.20 5.59 13.25
C LEU A 125 7.01 4.28 13.09
N GLY A 126 6.33 3.21 12.68
CA GLY A 126 6.89 1.87 12.52
C GLY A 126 6.77 0.97 13.75
N THR A 127 6.43 1.51 14.92
CA THR A 127 6.04 0.67 16.08
C THR A 127 4.59 0.21 15.90
N PRO A 128 4.28 -1.08 16.15
CA PRO A 128 2.91 -1.53 16.13
C PRO A 128 2.10 -0.80 17.20
N VAL A 129 0.80 -0.64 16.98
CA VAL A 129 -0.15 -0.41 18.07
C VAL A 129 0.02 -1.53 19.10
N ASP A 130 -0.16 -1.23 20.39
CA ASP A 130 -0.05 -2.18 21.52
C ASP A 130 -0.52 -3.59 21.14
N GLU A 131 0.20 -4.65 21.52
CA GLU A 131 -0.09 -6.05 21.17
C GLU A 131 -1.57 -6.43 21.40
N MET A 132 -2.17 -5.89 22.48
CA MET A 132 -3.59 -6.12 22.79
C MET A 132 -4.53 -5.45 21.77
N ARG A 133 -4.17 -4.26 21.30
CA ARG A 133 -4.90 -3.49 20.27
C ARG A 133 -4.56 -3.98 18.85
N GLN A 134 -3.40 -4.58 18.63
CA GLN A 134 -3.01 -5.22 17.37
C GLN A 134 -3.84 -6.47 17.11
N ALA A 135 -4.05 -7.32 18.14
CA ALA A 135 -4.97 -8.45 18.07
C ALA A 135 -6.41 -8.00 17.80
N ALA A 136 -6.86 -6.92 18.47
CA ALA A 136 -8.18 -6.34 18.24
C ALA A 136 -8.32 -5.76 16.83
N ALA A 137 -7.31 -5.05 16.30
CA ALA A 137 -7.30 -4.53 14.93
C ALA A 137 -7.33 -5.65 13.90
N LEU A 138 -6.59 -6.76 14.10
CA LEU A 138 -6.63 -7.93 13.22
C LEU A 138 -8.01 -8.61 13.22
N HIS A 139 -8.70 -8.66 14.36
CA HIS A 139 -10.08 -9.18 14.44
C HIS A 139 -11.12 -8.22 13.84
N ARG A 140 -10.94 -6.91 14.00
CA ARG A 140 -11.85 -5.84 13.52
C ARG A 140 -11.59 -5.47 12.04
N SER A 141 -10.47 -5.91 11.47
CA SER A 141 -10.10 -5.79 10.04
C SER A 141 -11.06 -6.50 9.08
N ALA A 142 -12.06 -7.23 9.58
CA ALA A 142 -13.13 -7.79 8.76
C ALA A 142 -13.94 -6.72 8.00
N GLY A 143 -13.86 -5.43 8.40
CA GLY A 143 -14.57 -4.32 7.75
C GLY A 143 -13.70 -3.22 7.13
N HIS A 144 -12.39 -3.15 7.42
CA HIS A 144 -11.50 -2.08 6.92
C HIS A 144 -10.46 -2.62 5.93
N PRO A 145 -10.35 -2.04 4.71
CA PRO A 145 -9.42 -2.54 3.70
C PRO A 145 -7.97 -2.42 4.19
N ALA A 146 -7.21 -3.52 4.03
CA ALA A 146 -5.75 -3.57 4.19
C ALA A 146 -5.17 -3.20 5.58
N GLY A 147 -5.95 -3.35 6.66
CA GLY A 147 -5.46 -3.12 8.02
C GLY A 147 -5.15 -1.64 8.29
N PHE A 148 -6.00 -0.74 7.79
CA PHE A 148 -5.87 0.71 7.96
C PHE A 148 -5.65 1.14 9.41
N ASP A 149 -6.25 0.45 10.37
CA ASP A 149 -6.10 0.73 11.81
C ASP A 149 -4.64 0.70 12.30
N LEU A 150 -3.79 -0.07 11.62
CA LEU A 150 -2.35 -0.19 11.90
C LEU A 150 -1.52 0.93 11.26
N TRP A 151 -2.12 1.77 10.41
CA TRP A 151 -1.41 2.78 9.67
C TRP A 151 -1.10 3.98 10.56
N PHE A 152 -0.06 4.71 10.20
CA PHE A 152 0.18 6.02 10.75
C PHE A 152 -0.43 7.07 9.82
N THR A 153 -1.24 7.97 10.36
CA THR A 153 -1.96 9.00 9.62
C THR A 153 -1.61 10.38 10.15
N TRP A 154 -1.82 11.41 9.34
CA TRP A 154 -1.49 12.79 9.68
C TRP A 154 -2.52 13.75 9.11
N CYS A 155 -2.78 14.83 9.84
CA CYS A 155 -3.55 15.96 9.33
C CYS A 155 -2.73 16.73 8.29
N GLN A 156 -3.32 17.03 7.14
CA GLN A 156 -2.64 17.80 6.09
C GLN A 156 -2.42 19.27 6.47
N SER A 157 -3.22 19.81 7.41
CA SER A 157 -3.14 21.20 7.86
C SER A 157 -2.11 21.40 8.97
N CYS A 158 -2.24 20.68 10.09
CA CYS A 158 -1.34 20.87 11.25
C CYS A 158 -0.14 19.91 11.26
N ARG A 159 -0.11 18.89 10.39
CA ARG A 159 0.94 17.85 10.31
C ARG A 159 1.11 16.99 11.56
N HIS A 160 0.27 17.16 12.57
CA HIS A 160 0.17 16.23 13.69
C HIS A 160 -0.50 14.94 13.26
N GLY A 161 -0.10 13.84 13.89
CA GLY A 161 -0.51 12.52 13.47
C GLY A 161 -0.27 11.46 14.53
N GLY A 162 -0.61 10.23 14.17
CA GLY A 162 -0.55 9.08 15.04
C GLY A 162 -1.06 7.83 14.37
N HIS A 163 -1.12 6.75 15.13
CA HIS A 163 -1.77 5.52 14.67
C HIS A 163 -3.24 5.80 14.37
N ALA A 164 -3.73 5.30 13.23
CA ALA A 164 -5.08 5.51 12.75
C ALA A 164 -6.11 5.11 13.81
N ALA A 165 -5.94 3.93 14.43
CA ALA A 165 -6.82 3.47 15.52
C ALA A 165 -6.94 4.50 16.66
N HIS A 166 -5.82 5.08 17.13
CA HIS A 166 -5.83 6.05 18.22
C HIS A 166 -6.47 7.38 17.82
N LEU A 167 -6.21 7.85 16.60
CA LEU A 167 -6.82 9.07 16.12
C LEU A 167 -8.32 8.90 15.91
N LEU A 168 -8.76 7.79 15.33
CA LEU A 168 -10.18 7.48 15.15
C LEU A 168 -10.90 7.42 16.51
N GLU A 169 -10.36 6.67 17.48
CA GLU A 169 -10.87 6.60 18.86
C GLU A 169 -10.94 8.00 19.50
N TRP A 170 -9.91 8.83 19.34
CA TRP A 170 -9.91 10.19 19.89
C TRP A 170 -11.02 11.07 19.29
N PHE A 171 -11.21 11.02 17.96
CA PHE A 171 -12.17 11.86 17.26
C PHE A 171 -13.63 11.37 17.39
N GLU A 172 -13.90 10.23 18.04
CA GLU A 172 -15.26 9.85 18.44
C GLU A 172 -15.85 10.86 19.44
N ASP A 173 -15.03 11.34 20.39
CA ASP A 173 -15.46 12.23 21.47
C ASP A 173 -14.84 13.64 21.40
N HIS A 174 -13.96 13.92 20.44
CA HIS A 174 -13.24 15.20 20.35
C HIS A 174 -13.28 15.81 18.93
N GLU A 175 -13.48 17.13 18.82
CA GLU A 175 -13.45 17.83 17.53
C GLU A 175 -12.07 18.39 17.15
N ARG A 176 -11.13 18.42 18.10
CA ARG A 176 -9.85 19.13 17.96
C ARG A 176 -8.66 18.18 18.05
N CYS A 177 -7.56 18.61 17.43
CA CYS A 177 -6.29 17.89 17.45
C CYS A 177 -5.85 17.55 18.89
N PRO A 178 -5.39 16.31 19.16
CA PRO A 178 -4.93 15.88 20.48
C PRO A 178 -3.64 16.55 20.96
N VAL A 179 -2.94 17.29 20.08
CA VAL A 179 -1.73 18.01 20.47
C VAL A 179 -2.10 19.30 21.19
N SER A 180 -1.54 19.50 22.37
CA SER A 180 -1.72 20.70 23.18
C SER A 180 -1.53 21.99 22.37
N ASP A 181 -2.38 22.97 22.62
CA ASP A 181 -2.41 24.27 21.93
C ASP A 181 -2.71 24.24 20.42
N CYS A 182 -2.89 23.06 19.81
CA CYS A 182 -3.34 22.95 18.44
C CYS A 182 -4.87 23.10 18.37
N ARG A 183 -5.33 24.11 17.62
CA ARG A 183 -6.78 24.37 17.42
C ARG A 183 -7.34 23.77 16.12
N CYS A 184 -6.57 22.92 15.45
CA CYS A 184 -6.96 22.32 14.18
C CYS A 184 -8.11 21.31 14.36
N ARG A 185 -9.13 21.39 13.50
CA ARG A 185 -10.16 20.37 13.32
C ARG A 185 -9.67 19.39 12.26
N CYS A 186 -9.07 18.29 12.69
CA CYS A 186 -8.34 17.41 11.77
C CYS A 186 -9.25 16.45 10.98
N LEU A 187 -10.48 16.20 11.46
CA LEU A 187 -11.47 15.30 10.84
C LEU A 187 -12.63 16.06 10.16
N SER A 188 -12.49 17.37 9.95
CA SER A 188 -13.50 18.21 9.27
C SER A 188 -13.26 18.32 7.77
#